data_AF-A0A9D9HQM0-F1
#
_entry.id   AF-A0A9D9HQM0-F1
#
_cell.length_a   1.000
_cell.length_b   1.000
_cell.length_c   1.000
_cell.angle_alpha   90.00
_cell.angle_beta   90.00
_cell.angle_gamma   90.00
#
_symmetry.space_group_name_H-M   'P 1'
#
loop_
_entity.id
_entity.type
_entity.pdbx_description
1 polymer ?
#
loop_
_entity_poly.entity_id
_entity_poly.type
_entity_poly.pdbx_seq_one_letter_code
_entity_poly.pdbx_strand_id
1 'polypeptide(L)'
;MKIKFFFILFPLFLSSLLFSQSASVSSLENHIWRNSIGGGLITGIQIGPEAAFVLGDNKALQVYHRNGNLLWRTYFSGEVEPFLYVSKRFFSFVVVKRAGHYYLNAINRGGKIVWEQEIPGKVVFHPAEGKDGRLIFPLNDKLICLSLNGTKKWQVTLPSSPVNMPVKINDTSLMIPLKNGDVYHINQFGGIIDIISTGTSIFQIVGAVSDKENAIYVSTNGGLVKYSSVNGQWIREWEMPLTDEPVQIVPVQDDCNGILLQNGTTLVFNSTGEVLKQINSEKIEVNKLKIQGVEPLRYENKSWYINTGSAIYAFSVSGEQRWCFRKKNNQGVPVLSQEGDIYTADSGWILYAYRAETRIQSPTPLLDYSETEYGFSTVKSSRYGTWFSASSAVIQSDLERIKNRFDTGYGDFSESEDIRRLIEIATDDCDDQSGAVVNVSDRWDACLLLGESGSGDAKKCLLNILNRDADSHVREAAIRGLGLYKLDLDNTMMDAFAKYLYSSRTTKSDSELKALCETIGSVCDFMGSPVAEKGIKLLSAMNNLPFNDVVRKKASEILQNLAQ
;
A
#
# COMPACT_ATOMS: atom_id res chain seq x y z
N MET A 1 67.04 49.08 50.72
CA MET A 1 65.59 49.27 50.46
C MET A 1 65.26 48.70 49.08
N LYS A 2 64.84 47.42 49.03
CA LYS A 2 64.34 46.71 47.84
C LYS A 2 63.23 45.79 48.37
N ILE A 3 61.97 46.10 48.07
CA ILE A 3 60.83 45.26 48.47
C ILE A 3 60.43 44.43 47.26
N LYS A 4 60.49 43.11 47.43
CA LYS A 4 60.10 42.10 46.44
C LYS A 4 58.59 41.88 46.50
N PHE A 5 57.97 41.77 45.33
CA PHE A 5 56.59 41.32 45.13
C PHE A 5 56.44 39.85 45.55
N PHE A 6 55.36 39.54 46.27
CA PHE A 6 54.84 38.19 46.47
C PHE A 6 53.44 38.14 45.85
N PHE A 7 53.26 37.34 44.80
CA PHE A 7 51.96 37.04 44.20
C PHE A 7 51.31 35.91 45.00
N ILE A 8 50.10 36.14 45.51
CA ILE A 8 49.23 35.11 46.06
C ILE A 8 48.07 34.92 45.07
N LEU A 9 48.00 33.74 44.44
CA LEU A 9 46.86 33.32 43.62
C LEU A 9 45.68 32.93 44.53
N PHE A 10 44.53 33.57 44.35
CA PHE A 10 43.23 33.13 44.86
C PHE A 10 42.48 32.40 43.74
N PRO A 11 42.02 31.14 43.92
CA PRO A 11 41.15 30.50 42.94
C PRO A 11 39.71 31.02 43.13
N LEU A 12 39.17 31.65 42.07
CA LEU A 12 37.76 32.01 41.95
C LEU A 12 36.94 30.74 41.72
N PHE A 13 36.16 30.33 42.71
CA PHE A 13 35.05 29.40 42.52
C PHE A 13 33.92 30.15 41.80
N LEU A 14 33.77 29.92 40.50
CA LEU A 14 32.57 30.28 39.75
C LEU A 14 31.52 29.20 40.01
N SER A 15 30.51 29.52 40.81
CA SER A 15 29.28 28.74 40.91
C SER A 15 28.48 28.90 39.61
N SER A 16 28.48 27.87 38.77
CA SER A 16 27.56 27.77 37.64
C SER A 16 26.14 27.50 38.17
N LEU A 17 25.32 28.55 38.16
CA LEU A 17 23.87 28.46 38.26
C LEU A 17 23.36 27.56 37.12
N LEU A 18 22.95 26.33 37.47
CA LEU A 18 22.17 25.46 36.59
C LEU A 18 20.77 26.07 36.44
N PHE A 19 20.55 26.82 35.36
CA PHE A 19 19.20 27.09 34.89
C PHE A 19 18.62 25.79 34.33
N SER A 20 17.80 25.12 35.13
CA SER A 20 16.82 24.15 34.61
C SER A 20 15.77 24.94 33.85
N GLN A 21 15.91 25.03 32.52
CA GLN A 21 14.76 25.37 31.67
C GLN A 21 13.83 24.17 31.67
N SER A 22 12.72 24.26 32.40
CA SER A 22 11.59 23.40 32.11
C SER A 22 11.14 23.71 30.68
N ALA A 23 11.22 22.72 29.79
CA ALA A 23 10.68 22.83 28.44
C ALA A 23 9.18 23.15 28.57
N SER A 24 8.79 24.37 28.20
CA SER A 24 7.38 24.73 28.13
C SER A 24 6.73 23.87 27.05
N VAL A 25 5.90 22.92 27.46
CA VAL A 25 5.03 22.15 26.56
C VAL A 25 4.05 23.13 25.95
N SER A 26 4.29 23.56 24.71
CA SER A 26 3.36 24.42 23.99
C SER A 26 2.04 23.66 23.76
N SER A 27 0.94 24.14 24.32
CA SER A 27 -0.39 23.62 24.04
C SER A 27 -0.84 24.08 22.66
N LEU A 28 -1.15 23.13 21.79
CA LEU A 28 -1.67 23.35 20.44
C LEU A 28 -3.14 23.79 20.49
N GLU A 29 -3.40 25.04 20.88
CA GLU A 29 -4.77 25.51 21.11
C GLU A 29 -5.46 26.03 19.84
N ASN A 30 -4.69 26.53 18.87
CA ASN A 30 -5.23 27.12 17.64
C ASN A 30 -5.22 26.13 16.48
N HIS A 31 -6.39 25.96 15.86
CA HIS A 31 -6.54 25.20 14.62
C HIS A 31 -6.07 26.05 13.44
N ILE A 32 -5.46 25.42 12.44
CA ILE A 32 -5.09 26.03 11.16
C ILE A 32 -6.37 26.35 10.38
N TRP A 33 -7.29 25.39 10.36
CA TRP A 33 -8.59 25.50 9.71
C TRP A 33 -9.58 24.53 10.36
N ARG A 34 -10.86 24.76 10.07
CA ARG A 34 -11.96 23.87 10.43
C ARG A 34 -12.95 23.79 9.28
N ASN A 35 -13.51 22.62 9.03
CA ASN A 35 -14.49 22.38 7.98
C ASN A 35 -15.68 21.58 8.50
N SER A 36 -16.88 21.93 8.05
CA SER A 36 -18.06 21.11 8.29
C SER A 36 -18.09 19.93 7.32
N ILE A 37 -18.05 18.71 7.85
CA ILE A 37 -18.14 17.48 7.06
C ILE A 37 -19.59 17.03 6.83
N GLY A 38 -20.56 17.64 7.52
CA GLY A 38 -22.00 17.41 7.27
C GLY A 38 -22.49 16.00 7.60
N GLY A 39 -21.83 15.33 8.55
CA GLY A 39 -22.15 14.00 9.04
C GLY A 39 -21.13 13.53 10.09
N GLY A 40 -21.50 12.56 10.92
CA GLY A 40 -20.61 11.92 11.89
C GLY A 40 -19.60 11.01 11.19
N LEU A 41 -18.43 10.82 11.80
CA LEU A 41 -17.44 9.86 11.28
C LEU A 41 -17.89 8.41 11.50
N ILE A 42 -17.84 7.59 10.44
CA ILE A 42 -18.04 6.13 10.55
C ILE A 42 -16.74 5.45 10.99
N THR A 43 -15.60 5.93 10.48
CA THR A 43 -14.25 5.42 10.78
C THR A 43 -13.30 6.56 11.17
N GLY A 44 -12.09 6.22 11.59
CA GLY A 44 -11.03 7.21 11.81
C GLY A 44 -10.70 7.98 10.54
N ILE A 45 -10.11 9.16 10.73
CA ILE A 45 -9.56 9.94 9.61
C ILE A 45 -8.36 9.16 9.05
N GLN A 46 -8.36 8.88 7.76
CA GLN A 46 -7.20 8.28 7.08
C GLN A 46 -6.38 9.38 6.41
N ILE A 47 -5.06 9.26 6.45
CA ILE A 47 -4.15 10.28 5.91
C ILE A 47 -3.47 9.73 4.67
N GLY A 48 -3.58 10.46 3.56
CA GLY A 48 -2.75 10.30 2.38
C GLY A 48 -1.77 11.48 2.24
N PRO A 49 -0.88 11.45 1.24
CA PRO A 49 0.05 12.57 1.01
C PRO A 49 -0.70 13.87 0.76
N GLU A 50 -0.46 14.89 1.60
CA GLU A 50 -1.10 16.22 1.55
C GLU A 50 -2.65 16.22 1.64
N ALA A 51 -3.27 15.12 2.11
CA ALA A 51 -4.73 15.00 2.16
C ALA A 51 -5.27 14.18 3.35
N ALA A 52 -6.40 14.63 3.90
CA ALA A 52 -7.17 13.93 4.93
C ALA A 52 -8.46 13.34 4.33
N PHE A 53 -8.68 12.04 4.55
CA PHE A 53 -9.81 11.27 4.07
C PHE A 53 -10.79 11.02 5.20
N VAL A 54 -12.05 11.38 4.95
CA VAL A 54 -13.12 11.36 5.94
C VAL A 54 -14.31 10.60 5.39
N LEU A 55 -14.65 9.49 6.04
CA LEU A 55 -15.83 8.69 5.71
C LEU A 55 -16.95 8.96 6.72
N GLY A 56 -18.03 9.56 6.24
CA GLY A 56 -19.14 10.03 7.06
C GLY A 56 -20.42 9.20 6.94
N ASP A 57 -21.27 9.28 7.97
CA ASP A 57 -22.62 8.68 8.03
C ASP A 57 -23.59 9.28 7.00
N ASN A 58 -23.23 10.42 6.42
CA ASN A 58 -23.83 11.00 5.22
C ASN A 58 -23.54 10.19 3.94
N LYS A 59 -23.01 8.97 4.08
CA LYS A 59 -22.68 8.02 3.01
C LYS A 59 -21.69 8.59 2.01
N ALA A 60 -20.77 9.43 2.48
CA ALA A 60 -19.80 10.08 1.62
C ALA A 60 -18.37 9.91 2.11
N LEU A 61 -17.46 9.63 1.19
CA LEU A 61 -16.04 9.83 1.36
C LEU A 61 -15.70 11.25 0.91
N GLN A 62 -15.06 12.00 1.80
CA GLN A 62 -14.66 13.39 1.58
C GLN A 62 -13.16 13.51 1.75
N VAL A 63 -12.51 14.22 0.83
CA VAL A 63 -11.06 14.40 0.88
C VAL A 63 -10.74 15.87 0.95
N TYR A 64 -10.02 16.25 1.99
CA TYR A 64 -9.59 17.60 2.24
C TYR A 64 -8.09 17.71 1.99
N HIS A 65 -7.69 18.69 1.19
CA HIS A 65 -6.30 19.07 1.06
C HIS A 65 -5.78 19.61 2.40
N ARG A 66 -4.47 19.52 2.63
CA ARG A 66 -3.80 20.02 3.83
C ARG A 66 -4.13 21.47 4.18
N ASN A 67 -4.43 22.32 3.19
CA ASN A 67 -4.84 23.71 3.40
C ASN A 67 -6.32 23.90 3.81
N GLY A 68 -7.10 22.82 3.89
CA GLY A 68 -8.51 22.83 4.26
C GLY A 68 -9.49 22.87 3.09
N ASN A 69 -9.03 22.93 1.84
CA ASN A 69 -9.92 22.88 0.69
C ASN A 69 -10.48 21.47 0.49
N LEU A 70 -11.78 21.34 0.27
CA LEU A 70 -12.39 20.09 -0.20
C LEU A 70 -11.88 19.82 -1.63
N LEU A 71 -11.19 18.70 -1.82
CA LEU A 71 -10.73 18.25 -3.14
C LEU A 71 -11.87 17.60 -3.92
N TRP A 72 -12.55 16.65 -3.30
CA TRP A 72 -13.68 15.95 -3.91
C TRP A 72 -14.52 15.23 -2.84
N ARG A 73 -15.70 14.78 -3.26
CA ARG A 73 -16.62 13.97 -2.47
C ARG A 73 -17.25 12.89 -3.33
N THR A 74 -17.28 11.68 -2.81
CA THR A 74 -17.89 10.50 -3.45
C THR A 74 -19.03 10.00 -2.57
N TYR A 75 -20.22 9.83 -3.14
CA TYR A 75 -21.39 9.31 -2.44
C TYR A 75 -21.61 7.83 -2.74
N PHE A 76 -22.03 7.07 -1.73
CA PHE A 76 -22.28 5.64 -1.85
C PHE A 76 -23.78 5.32 -1.72
N SER A 77 -24.25 4.44 -2.59
CA SER A 77 -25.58 3.84 -2.46
C SER A 77 -25.50 2.64 -1.51
N GLY A 78 -26.17 2.68 -0.35
CA GLY A 78 -26.18 1.56 0.61
C GLY A 78 -25.84 1.96 2.02
N GLU A 79 -25.51 0.98 2.87
CA GLU A 79 -24.95 1.18 4.20
C GLU A 79 -23.42 1.16 4.07
N VAL A 80 -22.74 2.21 4.54
CA VAL A 80 -21.28 2.25 4.50
C VAL A 80 -20.74 1.56 5.75
N GLU A 81 -19.93 0.51 5.56
CA GLU A 81 -19.28 -0.19 6.67
C GLU A 81 -18.13 0.66 7.25
N PRO A 82 -17.76 0.46 8.53
CA PRO A 82 -16.64 1.13 9.18
C PRO A 82 -15.29 0.61 8.67
N PHE A 83 -15.01 0.85 7.40
CA PHE A 83 -13.78 0.48 6.72
C PHE A 83 -13.41 1.54 5.68
N LEU A 84 -12.23 2.13 5.85
CA LEU A 84 -11.59 3.01 4.87
C LEU A 84 -10.11 2.68 4.86
N TYR A 85 -9.59 2.31 3.69
CA TYR A 85 -8.16 2.09 3.49
C TYR A 85 -7.65 2.99 2.36
N VAL A 86 -6.56 3.71 2.61
CA VAL A 86 -5.87 4.53 1.61
C VAL A 86 -4.56 3.84 1.27
N SER A 87 -4.45 3.35 0.04
CA SER A 87 -3.25 2.67 -0.46
C SER A 87 -2.10 3.65 -0.67
N LYS A 88 -0.87 3.15 -0.60
CA LYS A 88 0.34 3.90 -1.00
C LYS A 88 0.29 4.37 -2.45
N ARG A 89 -0.57 3.76 -3.28
CA ARG A 89 -0.78 4.08 -4.69
C ARG A 89 -1.97 5.01 -4.94
N PHE A 90 -2.41 5.73 -3.90
CA PHE A 90 -3.43 6.79 -3.96
C PHE A 90 -4.85 6.33 -4.29
N PHE A 91 -5.11 5.02 -4.31
CA PHE A 91 -6.47 4.48 -4.33
C PHE A 91 -7.02 4.42 -2.93
N SER A 92 -8.31 4.73 -2.79
CA SER A 92 -9.06 4.57 -1.55
C SER A 92 -10.06 3.43 -1.67
N PHE A 93 -10.27 2.69 -0.59
CA PHE A 93 -11.13 1.52 -0.57
C PHE A 93 -12.18 1.66 0.53
N VAL A 94 -13.44 1.51 0.16
CA VAL A 94 -14.60 1.61 1.05
C VAL A 94 -15.45 0.36 0.89
N VAL A 95 -15.98 -0.16 2.00
CA VAL A 95 -16.93 -1.28 1.95
C VAL A 95 -18.35 -0.75 2.13
N VAL A 96 -19.24 -1.18 1.24
CA VAL A 96 -20.66 -0.84 1.26
C VAL A 96 -21.48 -2.11 1.33
N LYS A 97 -22.48 -2.13 2.20
CA LYS A 97 -23.45 -3.21 2.33
C LYS A 97 -24.75 -2.84 1.63
N ARG A 98 -25.22 -3.72 0.74
CA ARG A 98 -26.51 -3.59 0.04
C ARG A 98 -27.20 -4.95 0.00
N ALA A 99 -28.48 -4.98 0.38
CA ALA A 99 -29.30 -6.20 0.38
C ALA A 99 -28.66 -7.41 1.10
N GLY A 100 -27.82 -7.18 2.13
CA GLY A 100 -27.13 -8.24 2.87
C GLY A 100 -25.76 -8.65 2.30
N HIS A 101 -25.38 -8.14 1.12
CA HIS A 101 -24.10 -8.41 0.45
C HIS A 101 -23.10 -7.28 0.70
N TYR A 102 -21.81 -7.62 0.75
CA TYR A 102 -20.71 -6.67 0.94
C TYR A 102 -20.04 -6.36 -0.40
N TYR A 103 -19.83 -5.08 -0.68
CA TYR A 103 -19.20 -4.59 -1.89
C TYR A 103 -17.98 -3.74 -1.55
N LEU A 104 -16.81 -4.16 -2.02
CA LEU A 104 -15.60 -3.36 -1.95
C LEU A 104 -15.55 -2.40 -3.14
N ASN A 105 -15.47 -1.11 -2.85
CA ASN A 105 -15.40 -0.04 -3.83
C ASN A 105 -13.99 0.53 -3.86
N ALA A 106 -13.40 0.65 -5.04
CA ALA A 106 -12.15 1.38 -5.23
C ALA A 106 -12.40 2.74 -5.83
N ILE A 107 -11.79 3.76 -5.23
CA ILE A 107 -11.92 5.16 -5.59
C ILE A 107 -10.55 5.66 -6.01
N ASN A 108 -10.47 6.25 -7.21
CA ASN A 108 -9.21 6.83 -7.69
C ASN A 108 -8.91 8.19 -7.04
N ARG A 109 -7.75 8.76 -7.39
CA ARG A 109 -7.28 10.05 -6.85
C ARG A 109 -8.22 11.23 -7.17
N GLY A 110 -9.04 11.11 -8.21
CA GLY A 110 -10.05 12.09 -8.60
C GLY A 110 -11.41 11.94 -7.92
N GLY A 111 -11.59 10.94 -7.04
CA GLY A 111 -12.86 10.70 -6.35
C GLY A 111 -13.88 9.88 -7.16
N LYS A 112 -13.49 9.29 -8.29
CA LYS A 112 -14.36 8.41 -9.08
C LYS A 112 -14.26 6.98 -8.56
N ILE A 113 -15.40 6.31 -8.40
CA ILE A 113 -15.44 4.85 -8.19
C ILE A 113 -15.05 4.17 -9.50
N VAL A 114 -13.90 3.50 -9.52
CA VAL A 114 -13.35 2.88 -10.74
C VAL A 114 -13.74 1.41 -10.91
N TRP A 115 -14.09 0.75 -9.81
CA TRP A 115 -14.71 -0.56 -9.81
C TRP A 115 -15.38 -0.83 -8.47
N GLU A 116 -16.30 -1.79 -8.50
CA GLU A 116 -16.98 -2.34 -7.35
C GLU A 116 -16.98 -3.87 -7.47
N GLN A 117 -16.58 -4.56 -6.41
CA GLN A 117 -16.45 -6.01 -6.35
C GLN A 117 -17.26 -6.55 -5.17
N GLU A 118 -18.14 -7.53 -5.40
CA GLU A 118 -18.76 -8.25 -4.30
C GLU A 118 -17.71 -9.12 -3.58
N ILE A 119 -17.68 -9.03 -2.26
CA ILE A 119 -16.76 -9.80 -1.40
C ILE A 119 -17.57 -10.74 -0.48
N PRO A 120 -17.04 -11.94 -0.16
CA PRO A 120 -17.82 -12.98 0.49
C PRO A 120 -18.09 -12.74 1.98
N GLY A 121 -17.65 -11.61 2.53
CA GLY A 121 -17.82 -11.28 3.93
C GLY A 121 -17.27 -9.91 4.29
N LYS A 122 -17.45 -9.56 5.57
CA LYS A 122 -16.95 -8.31 6.13
C LYS A 122 -15.42 -8.33 6.20
N VAL A 123 -14.80 -7.21 5.83
CA VAL A 123 -13.38 -6.97 6.05
C VAL A 123 -13.15 -6.68 7.54
N VAL A 124 -12.25 -7.42 8.18
CA VAL A 124 -12.02 -7.34 9.63
C VAL A 124 -10.81 -6.49 10.01
N PHE A 125 -9.84 -6.33 9.11
CA PHE A 125 -8.66 -5.48 9.29
C PHE A 125 -8.21 -4.85 7.97
N HIS A 126 -7.32 -3.86 8.03
CA HIS A 126 -6.70 -3.29 6.83
C HIS A 126 -5.91 -4.35 6.04
N PRO A 127 -5.85 -4.24 4.70
CA PRO A 127 -5.13 -5.19 3.87
C PRO A 127 -3.62 -5.03 3.96
N ALA A 128 -2.89 -6.10 3.61
CA ALA A 128 -1.49 -5.96 3.19
C ALA A 128 -1.42 -5.55 1.72
N GLU A 129 -0.55 -4.59 1.42
CA GLU A 129 -0.26 -4.14 0.07
C GLU A 129 1.05 -4.78 -0.43
N GLY A 130 0.94 -5.54 -1.52
CA GLY A 130 2.04 -6.19 -2.20
C GLY A 130 2.85 -5.22 -3.07
N LYS A 131 4.00 -5.72 -3.52
CA LYS A 131 4.93 -4.98 -4.37
C LYS A 131 4.33 -4.63 -5.73
N ASP A 132 3.49 -5.47 -6.32
CA ASP A 132 2.77 -5.16 -7.57
C ASP A 132 1.47 -4.36 -7.37
N GLY A 133 1.16 -3.97 -6.12
CA GLY A 133 -0.08 -3.27 -5.78
C GLY A 133 -1.24 -4.17 -5.39
N ARG A 134 -1.10 -5.50 -5.44
CA ARG A 134 -2.15 -6.39 -4.93
C ARG A 134 -2.48 -6.09 -3.47
N LEU A 135 -3.75 -6.22 -3.11
CA LEU A 135 -4.27 -5.98 -1.77
C LEU A 135 -4.86 -7.27 -1.22
N ILE A 136 -4.35 -7.70 -0.08
CA ILE A 136 -4.75 -8.94 0.60
C ILE A 136 -5.62 -8.57 1.79
N PHE A 137 -6.93 -8.71 1.64
CA PHE A 137 -7.92 -8.36 2.64
C PHE A 137 -8.23 -9.55 3.56
N PRO A 138 -8.06 -9.41 4.88
CA PRO A 138 -8.56 -10.37 5.83
C PRO A 138 -10.07 -10.18 6.03
N LEU A 139 -10.81 -11.27 5.85
CA LEU A 139 -12.21 -11.42 6.21
C LEU A 139 -12.32 -12.27 7.49
N ASN A 140 -13.53 -12.65 7.88
CA ASN A 140 -13.75 -13.46 9.08
C ASN A 140 -12.99 -14.79 9.09
N ASP A 141 -13.05 -15.57 8.02
CA ASP A 141 -12.48 -16.93 7.91
C ASP A 141 -11.73 -17.13 6.59
N LYS A 142 -11.47 -16.03 5.87
CA LYS A 142 -10.89 -16.04 4.52
C LYS A 142 -9.91 -14.90 4.33
N LEU A 143 -8.98 -15.09 3.42
CA LEU A 143 -8.20 -14.03 2.80
C LEU A 143 -8.64 -13.93 1.34
N ILE A 144 -8.88 -12.72 0.87
CA ILE A 144 -9.06 -12.44 -0.55
C ILE A 144 -7.93 -11.54 -1.03
N CYS A 145 -7.38 -11.83 -2.21
CA CYS A 145 -6.38 -10.99 -2.84
C CYS A 145 -6.95 -10.40 -4.13
N LEU A 146 -6.90 -9.08 -4.24
CA LEU A 146 -7.34 -8.34 -5.41
C LEU A 146 -6.17 -7.54 -5.97
N SER A 147 -6.06 -7.43 -7.29
CA SER A 147 -5.24 -6.41 -7.93
C SER A 147 -5.89 -5.03 -7.79
N LEU A 148 -5.13 -3.96 -8.01
CA LEU A 148 -5.69 -2.59 -7.95
C LEU A 148 -6.76 -2.31 -9.00
N ASN A 149 -6.76 -3.04 -10.13
CA ASN A 149 -7.80 -2.94 -11.15
C ASN A 149 -9.08 -3.74 -10.82
N GLY A 150 -9.13 -4.41 -9.66
CA GLY A 150 -10.32 -5.10 -9.15
C GLY A 150 -10.34 -6.62 -9.41
N THR A 151 -9.41 -7.15 -10.21
CA THR A 151 -9.36 -8.59 -10.50
C THR A 151 -9.03 -9.40 -9.23
N LYS A 152 -9.85 -10.42 -8.95
CA LYS A 152 -9.59 -11.36 -7.85
C LYS A 152 -8.44 -12.28 -8.23
N LYS A 153 -7.28 -12.11 -7.59
CA LYS A 153 -6.10 -12.94 -7.84
C LYS A 153 -6.20 -14.30 -7.19
N TRP A 154 -6.67 -14.37 -5.94
CA TRP A 154 -6.79 -15.63 -5.20
C TRP A 154 -7.68 -15.49 -3.95
N GLN A 155 -8.07 -16.63 -3.38
CA GLN A 155 -8.75 -16.70 -2.09
C GLN A 155 -8.27 -17.92 -1.30
N VAL A 156 -7.98 -17.71 0.00
CA VAL A 156 -7.58 -18.76 0.93
C VAL A 156 -8.61 -18.85 2.06
N THR A 157 -9.02 -20.06 2.42
CA THR A 157 -9.84 -20.28 3.63
C THR A 157 -8.92 -20.55 4.80
N LEU A 158 -9.16 -19.87 5.91
CA LEU A 158 -8.41 -20.01 7.15
C LEU A 158 -9.19 -20.90 8.13
N PRO A 159 -8.50 -21.71 8.95
CA PRO A 159 -9.17 -22.56 9.94
C PRO A 159 -9.76 -21.78 11.12
N SER A 160 -9.37 -20.51 11.28
CA SER A 160 -9.78 -19.63 12.37
C SER A 160 -9.64 -18.17 11.93
N SER A 161 -10.33 -17.26 12.63
CA SER A 161 -10.31 -15.85 12.26
C SER A 161 -8.95 -15.20 12.49
N PRO A 162 -8.51 -14.30 11.59
CA PRO A 162 -7.39 -13.42 11.85
C PRO A 162 -7.62 -12.63 13.14
N VAL A 163 -6.56 -12.40 13.91
CA VAL A 163 -6.61 -11.54 15.12
C VAL A 163 -5.91 -10.20 14.92
N ASN A 164 -5.22 -10.01 13.79
CA ASN A 164 -4.62 -8.73 13.40
C ASN A 164 -4.54 -8.59 11.87
N MET A 165 -4.08 -7.42 11.42
CA MET A 165 -3.70 -7.15 10.03
C MET A 165 -2.63 -8.16 9.55
N PRO A 166 -2.63 -8.54 8.26
CA PRO A 166 -1.56 -9.30 7.65
C PRO A 166 -0.22 -8.59 7.84
N VAL A 167 0.79 -9.35 8.22
CA VAL A 167 2.09 -8.79 8.58
C VAL A 167 3.10 -9.13 7.48
N LYS A 168 3.59 -8.13 6.77
CA LYS A 168 4.58 -8.32 5.71
C LYS A 168 5.94 -8.71 6.29
N ILE A 169 6.47 -9.86 5.91
CA ILE A 169 7.83 -10.31 6.29
C ILE A 169 8.83 -9.73 5.30
N ASN A 170 8.52 -9.84 4.01
CA ASN A 170 9.33 -9.36 2.90
C ASN A 170 8.43 -9.08 1.69
N ASP A 171 9.01 -8.72 0.55
CA ASP A 171 8.24 -8.41 -0.66
C ASP A 171 7.40 -9.55 -1.21
N THR A 172 7.65 -10.80 -0.81
CA THR A 172 7.02 -11.99 -1.41
C THR A 172 6.13 -12.78 -0.45
N SER A 173 6.11 -12.45 0.84
CA SER A 173 5.40 -13.23 1.85
C SER A 173 4.96 -12.43 3.08
N LEU A 174 3.97 -12.98 3.76
CA LEU A 174 3.25 -12.37 4.86
C LEU A 174 2.86 -13.42 5.92
N MET A 175 2.83 -13.00 7.18
CA MET A 175 2.30 -13.78 8.30
C MET A 175 0.85 -13.39 8.60
N ILE A 176 0.02 -14.40 8.84
CA ILE A 176 -1.39 -14.24 9.22
C ILE A 176 -1.62 -14.86 10.59
N PRO A 177 -1.71 -14.06 11.65
CA PRO A 177 -1.95 -14.56 13.00
C PRO A 177 -3.42 -14.90 13.19
N LEU A 178 -3.71 -16.11 13.69
CA LEU A 178 -5.07 -16.62 13.87
C LEU A 178 -5.44 -16.75 15.35
N LYS A 179 -6.74 -16.70 15.63
CA LYS A 179 -7.29 -16.77 17.00
C LYS A 179 -7.02 -18.10 17.69
N ASN A 180 -6.75 -19.17 16.92
CA ASN A 180 -6.49 -20.51 17.47
C ASN A 180 -5.07 -20.71 18.00
N GLY A 181 -4.16 -19.74 17.83
CA GLY A 181 -2.77 -19.89 18.27
C GLY A 181 -1.76 -20.15 17.15
N ASP A 182 -2.23 -20.35 15.92
CA ASP A 182 -1.37 -20.56 14.76
C ASP A 182 -1.04 -19.25 14.05
N VAL A 183 0.16 -19.17 13.48
CA VAL A 183 0.59 -18.12 12.56
C VAL A 183 0.88 -18.76 11.21
N TYR A 184 0.11 -18.37 10.19
CA TYR A 184 0.26 -18.90 8.84
C TYR A 184 1.25 -18.04 8.06
N HIS A 185 2.32 -18.64 7.54
CA HIS A 185 3.22 -18.00 6.59
C HIS A 185 2.68 -18.24 5.19
N ILE A 186 2.23 -17.18 4.54
CA ILE A 186 1.59 -17.24 3.23
C ILE A 186 2.42 -16.43 2.25
N ASN A 187 2.62 -16.96 1.05
CA ASN A 187 3.20 -16.21 -0.04
C ASN A 187 2.16 -15.21 -0.61
N GLN A 188 2.62 -14.21 -1.32
CA GLN A 188 1.74 -13.21 -1.95
C GLN A 188 0.79 -13.74 -3.05
N PHE A 189 0.94 -14.99 -3.46
CA PHE A 189 0.13 -15.72 -4.46
C PHE A 189 -0.92 -16.64 -3.80
N GLY A 190 -1.02 -16.65 -2.47
CA GLY A 190 -2.02 -17.41 -1.72
C GLY A 190 -1.57 -18.82 -1.32
N GLY A 191 -0.35 -19.24 -1.68
CA GLY A 191 0.21 -20.51 -1.23
C GLY A 191 0.69 -20.42 0.22
N ILE A 192 0.30 -21.40 1.04
CA ILE A 192 0.81 -21.56 2.40
C ILE A 192 2.23 -22.12 2.32
N ILE A 193 3.19 -21.40 2.89
CA ILE A 193 4.60 -21.80 2.97
C ILE A 193 4.79 -22.73 4.17
N ASP A 194 4.42 -22.26 5.36
CA ASP A 194 4.49 -23.02 6.61
C ASP A 194 3.52 -22.46 7.67
N ILE A 195 3.49 -23.11 8.84
CA ILE A 195 2.64 -22.75 9.97
C ILE A 195 3.49 -22.80 11.26
N ILE A 196 3.42 -21.74 12.06
CA ILE A 196 4.03 -21.67 13.38
C ILE A 196 2.92 -21.85 14.42
N SER A 197 2.95 -22.97 15.14
CA SER A 197 2.05 -23.18 16.28
C SER A 197 2.68 -22.65 17.56
N THR A 198 2.08 -21.62 18.16
CA THR A 198 2.60 -21.00 19.39
C THR A 198 2.33 -21.81 20.66
N GLY A 199 1.47 -22.85 20.58
CA GLY A 199 1.12 -23.72 21.71
C GLY A 199 0.23 -23.05 22.77
N THR A 200 -0.21 -21.80 22.54
CA THR A 200 -1.09 -21.04 23.43
C THR A 200 -2.12 -20.26 22.62
N SER A 201 -3.23 -19.84 23.24
CA SER A 201 -4.17 -18.93 22.58
C SER A 201 -3.52 -17.58 22.36
N ILE A 202 -3.50 -17.11 21.11
CA ILE A 202 -3.04 -15.76 20.76
C ILE A 202 -4.20 -14.77 21.00
N PHE A 203 -4.03 -13.84 21.94
CA PHE A 203 -4.94 -12.69 22.07
C PHE A 203 -4.62 -11.58 21.06
N GLN A 204 -3.33 -11.34 20.80
CA GLN A 204 -2.86 -10.29 19.88
C GLN A 204 -1.42 -10.62 19.44
N ILE A 205 -1.13 -10.66 18.14
CA ILE A 205 0.26 -10.61 17.62
C ILE A 205 0.55 -9.20 17.18
N VAL A 206 1.61 -8.63 17.71
CA VAL A 206 1.84 -7.20 17.70
C VAL A 206 2.71 -6.71 16.55
N GLY A 207 3.31 -7.63 15.79
CA GLY A 207 3.88 -7.40 14.46
C GLY A 207 5.15 -8.22 14.21
N ALA A 208 5.36 -8.70 12.99
CA ALA A 208 6.67 -9.12 12.52
C ALA A 208 7.37 -7.87 12.04
N VAL A 209 8.42 -7.47 12.76
CA VAL A 209 9.39 -6.56 12.21
C VAL A 209 10.45 -7.45 11.58
N SER A 210 10.57 -7.38 10.26
CA SER A 210 11.77 -7.89 9.60
C SER A 210 12.94 -7.12 10.19
N ASP A 211 13.70 -7.78 11.05
CA ASP A 211 15.10 -7.43 11.23
C ASP A 211 15.84 -7.74 9.92
N LYS A 212 17.14 -7.43 9.87
CA LYS A 212 18.00 -7.80 8.73
C LYS A 212 18.10 -9.32 8.51
N GLU A 213 17.52 -10.13 9.40
CA GLU A 213 17.55 -11.60 9.42
C GLU A 213 16.18 -12.23 9.07
N ASN A 214 15.16 -11.43 8.71
CA ASN A 214 13.76 -11.87 8.49
C ASN A 214 13.11 -12.56 9.72
N ALA A 215 13.54 -12.24 10.94
CA ALA A 215 12.87 -12.71 12.14
C ALA A 215 11.46 -12.12 12.27
N ILE A 216 10.64 -12.77 13.09
CA ILE A 216 9.31 -12.29 13.44
C ILE A 216 9.16 -12.20 14.95
N TYR A 217 8.37 -11.23 15.41
CA TYR A 217 8.02 -11.06 16.81
C TYR A 217 6.56 -11.42 17.03
N VAL A 218 6.33 -12.36 17.93
CA VAL A 218 5.02 -12.91 18.23
C VAL A 218 4.73 -12.66 19.70
N SER A 219 3.75 -11.81 19.97
CA SER A 219 3.25 -11.63 21.32
C SER A 219 2.26 -12.72 21.67
N THR A 220 2.44 -13.30 22.84
CA THR A 220 1.60 -14.35 23.43
C THR A 220 1.15 -13.92 24.83
N ASN A 221 0.33 -14.73 25.50
CA ASN A 221 -0.04 -14.51 26.91
C ASN A 221 1.18 -14.50 27.86
N GLY A 222 2.32 -15.07 27.46
CA GLY A 222 3.54 -15.15 28.27
C GLY A 222 4.54 -14.01 28.06
N GLY A 223 4.35 -13.19 27.00
CA GLY A 223 5.27 -12.12 26.64
C GLY A 223 5.55 -12.05 25.14
N LEU A 224 6.66 -11.40 24.78
CA LEU A 224 7.13 -11.26 23.40
C LEU A 224 8.09 -12.40 23.08
N VAL A 225 7.85 -13.12 21.98
CA VAL A 225 8.71 -14.20 21.50
C VAL A 225 9.32 -13.81 20.17
N LYS A 226 10.64 -13.97 20.03
CA LYS A 226 11.32 -13.86 18.73
C LYS A 226 11.41 -15.24 18.08
N TYR A 227 11.01 -15.31 16.82
CA TYR A 227 11.22 -16.47 15.96
C TYR A 227 12.12 -16.09 14.79
N SER A 228 13.03 -16.99 14.41
CA SER A 228 13.86 -16.85 13.22
C SER A 228 13.77 -18.10 12.34
N SER A 229 14.01 -17.92 11.05
CA SER A 229 14.05 -19.04 10.10
C SER A 229 15.48 -19.53 9.95
N VAL A 230 15.77 -20.72 10.48
CA VAL A 230 17.05 -21.41 10.30
C VAL A 230 16.84 -22.65 9.45
N ASN A 231 17.50 -22.73 8.29
CA ASN A 231 17.36 -23.82 7.31
C ASN A 231 15.90 -24.08 6.87
N GLY A 232 15.08 -23.03 6.79
CA GLY A 232 13.67 -23.14 6.38
C GLY A 232 12.74 -23.67 7.48
N GLN A 233 13.19 -23.70 8.73
CA GLN A 233 12.34 -23.99 9.89
C GLN A 233 12.34 -22.80 10.85
N TRP A 234 11.16 -22.47 11.34
CA TRP A 234 11.00 -21.45 12.38
C TRP A 234 11.41 -22.00 13.73
N ILE A 235 12.45 -21.38 14.31
CA ILE A 235 12.91 -21.68 15.66
C ILE A 235 12.54 -20.53 16.60
N ARG A 236 12.21 -20.88 17.84
CA ARG A 236 12.02 -19.93 18.93
C ARG A 236 13.39 -19.54 19.48
N GLU A 237 13.78 -18.27 19.34
CA GLU A 237 15.10 -17.81 19.81
C GLU A 237 15.08 -17.42 21.28
N TRP A 238 14.16 -16.54 21.66
CA TRP A 238 14.04 -16.05 23.03
C TRP A 238 12.60 -15.60 23.34
N GLU A 239 12.33 -15.44 24.63
CA GLU A 239 11.09 -14.88 25.15
C GLU A 239 11.42 -13.78 26.16
N MET A 240 10.74 -12.64 26.03
CA MET A 240 10.81 -11.52 26.94
C MET A 240 9.45 -11.37 27.64
N PRO A 241 9.37 -11.54 28.97
CA PRO A 241 8.12 -11.30 29.70
C PRO A 241 7.73 -9.84 29.59
N LEU A 242 6.44 -9.58 29.38
CA LEU A 242 5.89 -8.23 29.30
C LEU A 242 5.14 -7.88 30.57
N THR A 243 5.17 -6.60 30.95
CA THR A 243 4.48 -6.11 32.14
C THR A 243 3.00 -5.86 31.92
N ASP A 244 2.55 -5.82 30.66
CA ASP A 244 1.16 -5.59 30.26
C ASP A 244 0.93 -6.08 28.82
N GLU A 245 -0.32 -6.07 28.36
CA GLU A 245 -0.70 -6.51 27.01
C GLU A 245 -0.05 -5.65 25.92
N PRO A 246 0.59 -6.26 24.91
CA PRO A 246 1.24 -5.50 23.85
C PRO A 246 0.24 -5.02 22.80
N VAL A 247 0.52 -3.85 22.21
CA VAL A 247 -0.35 -3.12 21.28
C VAL A 247 0.20 -3.12 19.86
N GLN A 248 1.38 -2.53 19.65
CA GLN A 248 2.07 -2.43 18.36
C GLN A 248 3.59 -2.55 18.55
N ILE A 249 4.28 -3.23 17.64
CA ILE A 249 5.74 -3.21 17.52
C ILE A 249 6.13 -2.49 16.24
N VAL A 250 7.20 -1.69 16.29
CA VAL A 250 7.74 -0.98 15.12
C VAL A 250 9.27 -1.11 15.08
N PRO A 251 9.86 -1.22 13.87
CA PRO A 251 11.31 -1.10 13.71
C PRO A 251 11.81 0.26 14.16
N VAL A 252 13.03 0.27 14.68
CA VAL A 252 13.82 1.45 15.02
C VAL A 252 15.16 1.38 14.28
N GLN A 253 15.94 2.45 14.31
CA GLN A 253 17.31 2.43 13.80
C GLN A 253 18.20 1.47 14.60
N ASP A 254 19.31 1.05 14.00
CA ASP A 254 20.38 0.27 14.64
C ASP A 254 19.93 -1.06 15.24
N ASP A 255 19.08 -1.80 14.50
CA ASP A 255 18.61 -3.14 14.89
C ASP A 255 17.83 -3.18 16.21
N CYS A 256 17.22 -2.04 16.55
CA CYS A 256 16.33 -1.91 17.69
C CYS A 256 14.87 -1.97 17.25
N ASN A 257 14.00 -2.36 18.19
CA ASN A 257 12.56 -2.42 18.03
C ASN A 257 11.88 -1.70 19.19
N GLY A 258 10.73 -1.07 18.92
CA GLY A 258 9.87 -0.47 19.94
C GLY A 258 8.58 -1.25 20.07
N ILE A 259 8.23 -1.70 21.27
CA ILE A 259 6.93 -2.32 21.57
C ILE A 259 6.12 -1.44 22.51
N LEU A 260 4.94 -1.01 22.07
CA LEU A 260 3.97 -0.29 22.89
C LEU A 260 3.07 -1.27 23.63
N LEU A 261 2.88 -1.04 24.93
CA LEU A 261 1.99 -1.80 25.81
C LEU A 261 0.71 -1.00 26.12
N GLN A 262 -0.35 -1.70 26.53
CA GLN A 262 -1.67 -1.10 26.74
C GLN A 262 -1.67 -0.03 27.84
N ASN A 263 -0.86 -0.18 28.89
CA ASN A 263 -0.65 0.82 29.93
C ASN A 263 0.03 2.11 29.44
N GLY A 264 0.45 2.19 28.18
CA GLY A 264 1.13 3.36 27.61
C GLY A 264 2.65 3.30 27.66
N THR A 265 3.23 2.19 28.14
CA THR A 265 4.67 1.98 28.18
C THR A 265 5.18 1.52 26.81
N THR A 266 6.17 2.21 26.25
CA THR A 266 6.93 1.75 25.09
C THR A 266 8.30 1.27 25.56
N LEU A 267 8.61 -0.01 25.32
CA LEU A 267 9.93 -0.58 25.54
C LEU A 267 10.72 -0.56 24.23
N VAL A 268 11.95 -0.05 24.26
CA VAL A 268 12.89 -0.13 23.16
C VAL A 268 13.92 -1.20 23.49
N PHE A 269 14.06 -2.18 22.61
CA PHE A 269 14.91 -3.35 22.82
C PHE A 269 15.70 -3.70 21.56
N ASN A 270 16.86 -4.34 21.72
CA ASN A 270 17.69 -4.81 20.60
C ASN A 270 17.27 -6.21 20.11
N SER A 271 17.93 -6.74 19.09
CA SER A 271 17.65 -8.08 18.53
C SER A 271 17.85 -9.25 19.50
N THR A 272 18.57 -9.06 20.61
CA THR A 272 18.75 -10.07 21.67
C THR A 272 17.66 -10.04 22.75
N GLY A 273 16.76 -9.06 22.71
CA GLY A 273 15.69 -8.89 23.70
C GLY A 273 16.09 -8.05 24.91
N GLU A 274 17.28 -7.44 24.92
CA GLU A 274 17.69 -6.52 25.98
C GLU A 274 16.94 -5.20 25.85
N VAL A 275 16.21 -4.82 26.92
CA VAL A 275 15.52 -3.53 26.99
C VAL A 275 16.54 -2.43 27.25
N LEU A 276 16.77 -1.61 26.23
CA LEU A 276 17.69 -0.48 26.29
C LEU A 276 17.03 0.73 26.93
N LYS A 277 15.70 0.87 26.77
CA LYS A 277 15.00 2.08 27.19
C LYS A 277 13.50 1.86 27.37
N GLN A 278 12.90 2.70 28.22
CA GLN A 278 11.47 2.80 28.44
C GLN A 278 10.98 4.24 28.24
N ILE A 279 9.84 4.40 27.56
CA ILE A 279 9.12 5.67 27.39
C ILE A 279 7.71 5.45 27.92
N ASN A 280 7.22 6.36 28.76
CA ASN A 280 5.90 6.22 29.36
C ASN A 280 4.94 7.29 28.82
N SER A 281 3.75 6.85 28.43
CA SER A 281 2.61 7.68 28.06
C SER A 281 1.36 7.27 28.85
N GLU A 282 0.19 7.78 28.49
CA GLU A 282 -1.08 7.36 29.08
C GLU A 282 -1.56 6.03 28.51
N LYS A 283 -2.49 5.39 29.23
CA LYS A 283 -3.14 4.16 28.80
C LYS A 283 -3.76 4.30 27.40
N ILE A 284 -3.58 3.27 26.57
CA ILE A 284 -3.99 3.25 25.17
C ILE A 284 -5.44 2.75 25.03
N GLU A 285 -6.27 3.51 24.30
CA GLU A 285 -7.63 3.11 23.89
C GLU A 285 -7.59 2.13 22.70
N VAL A 286 -6.97 0.95 22.86
CA VAL A 286 -6.64 -0.01 21.79
C VAL A 286 -7.82 -0.32 20.86
N ASN A 287 -8.99 -0.64 21.42
CA ASN A 287 -10.17 -1.00 20.62
C ASN A 287 -10.61 0.13 19.68
N LYS A 288 -10.54 1.37 20.15
CA LYS A 288 -10.94 2.54 19.37
C LYS A 288 -9.96 2.82 18.24
N LEU A 289 -8.65 2.71 18.52
CA LEU A 289 -7.60 2.88 17.51
C LEU A 289 -7.66 1.79 16.44
N LYS A 290 -7.87 0.52 16.84
CA LYS A 290 -8.02 -0.61 15.91
C LYS A 290 -9.23 -0.45 14.97
N ILE A 291 -10.40 -0.13 15.51
CA ILE A 291 -11.62 0.10 14.71
C ILE A 291 -11.41 1.25 13.70
N GLN A 292 -10.66 2.26 14.11
CA GLN A 292 -10.40 3.44 13.28
C GLN A 292 -9.20 3.30 12.35
N GLY A 293 -8.47 2.18 12.43
CA GLY A 293 -7.31 1.92 11.59
C GLY A 293 -6.17 2.92 11.80
N VAL A 294 -6.00 3.42 13.03
CA VAL A 294 -4.97 4.41 13.39
C VAL A 294 -3.80 3.68 14.05
N GLU A 295 -2.58 3.91 13.53
CA GLU A 295 -1.35 3.36 14.11
C GLU A 295 -1.05 4.02 15.47
N PRO A 296 -1.02 3.26 16.59
CA PRO A 296 -0.76 3.82 17.91
C PRO A 296 0.70 4.20 18.17
N LEU A 297 1.67 3.56 17.51
CA LEU A 297 3.09 3.80 17.67
C LEU A 297 3.76 4.07 16.32
N ARG A 298 4.53 5.15 16.22
CA ARG A 298 5.36 5.46 15.05
C ARG A 298 6.74 5.95 15.48
N TYR A 299 7.79 5.47 14.82
CA TYR A 299 9.13 6.04 14.91
C TYR A 299 9.51 6.64 13.56
N GLU A 300 9.58 7.97 13.49
CA GLU A 300 9.94 8.69 12.26
C GLU A 300 10.72 9.97 12.60
N ASN A 301 11.57 10.45 11.70
CA ASN A 301 12.34 11.69 11.89
C ASN A 301 13.06 11.74 13.25
N LYS A 302 13.66 10.62 13.68
CA LYS A 302 14.36 10.49 14.96
C LYS A 302 13.48 10.88 16.16
N SER A 303 12.20 10.54 16.10
CA SER A 303 11.21 10.89 17.12
C SER A 303 10.17 9.77 17.25
N TRP A 304 9.68 9.57 18.47
CA TRP A 304 8.60 8.64 18.77
C TRP A 304 7.28 9.38 18.82
N TYR A 305 6.27 8.88 18.12
CA TYR A 305 4.90 9.38 18.22
C TYR A 305 4.02 8.29 18.78
N ILE A 306 3.32 8.60 19.88
CA ILE A 306 2.42 7.68 20.57
C ILE A 306 1.03 8.28 20.56
N ASN A 307 0.08 7.59 19.93
CA ASN A 307 -1.32 7.97 19.91
C ASN A 307 -2.10 7.09 20.88
N THR A 308 -2.65 7.72 21.93
CA THR A 308 -3.41 7.02 22.98
C THR A 308 -4.89 6.90 22.65
N GLY A 309 -5.37 7.55 21.58
CA GLY A 309 -6.79 7.73 21.25
C GLY A 309 -7.40 9.00 21.85
N SER A 310 -6.78 9.54 22.90
CA SER A 310 -7.15 10.82 23.53
C SER A 310 -6.09 11.91 23.34
N ALA A 311 -4.85 11.51 23.12
CA ALA A 311 -3.74 12.42 22.90
C ALA A 311 -2.71 11.81 21.94
N ILE A 312 -1.92 12.69 21.31
CA ILE A 312 -0.71 12.33 20.57
C ILE A 312 0.47 12.92 21.33
N TYR A 313 1.42 12.08 21.68
CA TYR A 313 2.67 12.45 22.31
C TYR A 313 3.79 12.36 21.29
N ALA A 314 4.71 13.32 21.32
CA ALA A 314 5.99 13.20 20.63
C ALA A 314 7.14 13.17 21.64
N PHE A 315 8.04 12.21 21.48
CA PHE A 315 9.25 12.06 22.27
C PHE A 315 10.49 12.09 21.39
N SER A 316 11.60 12.58 21.94
CA SER A 316 12.92 12.47 21.32
C SER A 316 13.41 11.02 21.30
N VAL A 317 14.50 10.75 20.56
CA VAL A 317 15.24 9.48 20.68
C VAL A 317 15.70 9.21 22.11
N SER A 318 15.97 10.23 22.94
CA SER A 318 16.31 10.08 24.37
C SER A 318 15.10 9.83 25.28
N GLY A 319 13.87 9.99 24.78
CA GLY A 319 12.63 9.70 25.52
C GLY A 319 12.07 10.90 26.26
N GLU A 320 12.67 12.06 26.04
CA GLU A 320 12.15 13.33 26.52
C GLU A 320 10.92 13.71 25.71
N GLN A 321 9.84 14.06 26.41
CA GLN A 321 8.62 14.54 25.76
C GLN A 321 8.89 15.90 25.13
N ARG A 322 8.68 16.01 23.82
CA ARG A 322 8.80 17.26 23.06
C ARG A 322 7.50 18.06 23.11
N TRP A 323 6.38 17.39 22.84
CA TRP A 323 5.06 17.99 22.88
C TRP A 323 3.98 16.93 23.12
N CYS A 324 2.81 17.39 23.53
CA CYS A 324 1.61 16.57 23.68
C CYS A 324 0.42 17.37 23.11
N PHE A 325 -0.32 16.76 22.18
CA PHE A 325 -1.61 17.25 21.72
C PHE A 325 -2.70 16.45 22.41
N ARG A 326 -3.57 17.11 23.18
CA ARG A 326 -4.74 16.47 23.79
C ARG A 326 -6.01 16.94 23.09
N LYS A 327 -6.82 15.98 22.63
CA LYS A 327 -8.10 16.28 22.00
C LYS A 327 -9.08 16.88 23.01
N LYS A 328 -10.02 17.70 22.54
CA LYS A 328 -11.17 18.14 23.35
C LYS A 328 -12.14 16.99 23.60
N ASN A 329 -12.96 17.07 24.65
CA ASN A 329 -13.86 15.97 25.04
C ASN A 329 -14.82 15.55 23.92
N ASN A 330 -15.29 16.49 23.09
CA ASN A 330 -16.19 16.24 21.96
C ASN A 330 -15.49 15.73 20.68
N GLN A 331 -14.16 15.71 20.65
CA GLN A 331 -13.36 15.32 19.48
C GLN A 331 -13.09 13.80 19.46
N GLY A 332 -13.04 13.23 18.26
CA GLY A 332 -12.66 11.85 17.96
C GLY A 332 -11.15 11.62 18.02
N VAL A 333 -10.69 10.43 17.65
CA VAL A 333 -9.27 10.09 17.69
C VAL A 333 -8.48 11.07 16.81
N PRO A 334 -7.45 11.75 17.35
CA PRO A 334 -6.57 12.59 16.55
C PRO A 334 -5.65 11.72 15.69
N VAL A 335 -5.28 12.18 14.50
CA VAL A 335 -4.36 11.47 13.59
C VAL A 335 -3.26 12.42 13.12
N LEU A 336 -2.01 11.98 13.21
CA LEU A 336 -0.83 12.76 12.81
C LEU A 336 -0.43 12.43 11.36
N SER A 337 -0.31 13.46 10.54
CA SER A 337 0.14 13.36 9.16
C SER A 337 1.66 13.37 9.04
N GLN A 338 2.17 12.88 7.90
CA GLN A 338 3.61 12.85 7.64
C GLN A 338 4.23 14.26 7.63
N GLU A 339 3.43 15.26 7.30
CA GLU A 339 3.82 16.65 7.19
C GLU A 339 3.78 17.41 8.53
N GLY A 340 3.37 16.75 9.61
CA GLY A 340 3.33 17.31 10.97
C GLY A 340 2.01 17.97 11.36
N ASP A 341 0.93 17.72 10.63
CA ASP A 341 -0.41 18.22 10.97
C ASP A 341 -1.22 17.16 11.72
N ILE A 342 -2.04 17.59 12.68
CA ILE A 342 -2.96 16.73 13.43
C ILE A 342 -4.38 17.01 12.98
N TYR A 343 -5.10 15.95 12.62
CA TYR A 343 -6.50 16.00 12.21
C TYR A 343 -7.38 15.34 13.26
N THR A 344 -8.52 15.94 13.58
CA THR A 344 -9.53 15.34 14.46
C THR A 344 -10.90 15.90 14.09
N ALA A 345 -11.96 15.10 14.24
CA ALA A 345 -13.32 15.57 14.01
C ALA A 345 -14.15 15.46 15.30
N ASP A 346 -15.09 16.38 15.50
CA ASP A 346 -15.98 16.32 16.66
C ASP A 346 -17.37 15.74 16.36
N SER A 347 -18.15 15.53 17.42
CA SER A 347 -19.53 15.09 17.34
C SER A 347 -20.47 16.09 16.66
N GLY A 348 -20.02 17.34 16.46
CA GLY A 348 -20.73 18.40 15.76
C GLY A 348 -20.44 18.43 14.26
N TRP A 349 -19.81 17.38 13.72
CA TRP A 349 -19.45 17.24 12.31
C TRP A 349 -18.44 18.29 11.84
N ILE A 350 -17.59 18.78 12.74
CA ILE A 350 -16.50 19.68 12.41
C ILE A 350 -15.19 18.91 12.39
N LEU A 351 -14.52 18.92 11.25
CA LEU A 351 -13.14 18.49 11.07
C LEU A 351 -12.20 19.66 11.41
N TYR A 352 -11.20 19.41 12.24
CA TYR A 352 -10.17 20.36 12.64
C TYR A 352 -8.80 19.89 12.16
N ALA A 353 -7.96 20.84 11.76
CA ALA A 353 -6.54 20.63 11.55
C ALA A 353 -5.71 21.51 12.49
N TYR A 354 -4.67 20.95 13.08
CA TYR A 354 -3.72 21.61 13.98
C TYR A 354 -2.30 21.43 13.44
N ARG A 355 -1.43 22.43 13.62
CA ARG A 355 -0.02 22.36 13.20
C ARG A 355 0.82 21.88 14.36
N ALA A 356 1.14 20.59 14.46
CA ALA A 356 1.99 20.10 15.56
C ALA A 356 3.47 20.42 15.31
N GLU A 357 3.93 20.22 14.08
CA GLU A 357 5.32 20.44 13.70
C GLU A 357 5.41 21.05 12.31
N THR A 358 6.35 21.97 12.12
CA THR A 358 6.70 22.42 10.77
C THR A 358 7.78 21.50 10.22
N ARG A 359 7.38 20.59 9.33
CA ARG A 359 8.32 19.70 8.65
C ARG A 359 8.64 20.26 7.27
N ILE A 360 9.92 20.52 7.03
CA ILE A 360 10.43 20.80 5.68
C ILE A 360 10.71 19.42 5.06
N GLN A 361 9.74 18.90 4.32
CA GLN A 361 9.97 17.72 3.49
C GLN A 361 10.28 18.16 2.08
N SER A 362 11.27 17.52 1.45
CA SER A 362 11.29 17.41 -0.01
C SER A 362 9.93 16.84 -0.45
N PRO A 363 9.35 17.26 -1.59
CA PRO A 363 8.13 16.63 -2.08
C PRO A 363 8.31 15.12 -2.00
N THR A 364 7.34 14.42 -1.40
CA THR A 364 7.40 12.97 -1.27
C THR A 364 7.85 12.44 -2.62
N PRO A 365 9.02 11.80 -2.74
CA PRO A 365 9.40 11.24 -4.01
C PRO A 365 8.22 10.35 -4.41
N LEU A 366 7.69 10.58 -5.62
CA LEU A 366 6.92 9.57 -6.34
C LEU A 366 7.60 8.23 -6.02
N LEU A 367 6.91 7.26 -5.39
CA LEU A 367 7.58 6.09 -4.79
C LEU A 367 8.65 5.55 -5.76
N ASP A 368 9.78 5.05 -5.26
CA ASP A 368 10.79 4.46 -6.14
C ASP A 368 10.21 3.18 -6.80
N TYR A 369 9.65 3.33 -8.00
CA TYR A 369 8.77 2.35 -8.65
C TYR A 369 9.50 1.25 -9.41
N SER A 370 10.83 1.17 -9.27
CA SER A 370 11.59 -0.05 -9.59
C SER A 370 11.08 -1.27 -8.80
N GLU A 371 10.23 -1.03 -7.80
CA GLU A 371 9.56 -2.02 -6.97
C GLU A 371 8.14 -2.42 -7.43
N THR A 372 7.88 -2.68 -8.73
CA THR A 372 6.56 -3.27 -9.15
C THR A 372 6.67 -4.66 -9.76
N GLU A 373 7.91 -5.13 -9.95
CA GLU A 373 8.23 -6.42 -10.55
C GLU A 373 8.61 -7.44 -9.47
N TYR A 374 8.18 -8.68 -9.67
CA TYR A 374 8.66 -9.83 -8.91
C TYR A 374 9.82 -10.55 -9.62
N GLY A 375 10.16 -10.13 -10.85
CA GLY A 375 11.27 -10.68 -11.61
C GLY A 375 10.90 -11.95 -12.37
N PHE A 376 9.62 -12.17 -12.66
CA PHE A 376 9.19 -13.32 -13.48
C PHE A 376 9.81 -13.28 -14.88
N SER A 377 10.08 -12.08 -15.41
CA SER A 377 10.68 -11.93 -16.73
C SER A 377 12.13 -12.42 -16.81
N THR A 378 12.83 -12.60 -15.68
CA THR A 378 14.27 -12.95 -15.66
C THR A 378 14.55 -14.45 -15.48
N VAL A 379 13.51 -15.24 -15.18
CA VAL A 379 13.65 -16.67 -14.89
C VAL A 379 13.11 -17.49 -16.08
N LYS A 380 13.94 -18.35 -16.67
CA LYS A 380 13.52 -19.27 -17.75
C LYS A 380 12.62 -20.40 -17.23
N SER A 381 11.71 -20.88 -18.06
CA SER A 381 10.80 -22.02 -17.79
C SER A 381 11.53 -23.30 -17.36
N SER A 382 12.75 -23.52 -17.85
CA SER A 382 13.62 -24.63 -17.41
C SER A 382 13.89 -24.68 -15.90
N ARG A 383 13.84 -23.55 -15.19
CA ARG A 383 13.98 -23.50 -13.72
C ARG A 383 12.77 -24.08 -12.99
N TYR A 384 11.61 -24.12 -13.64
CA TYR A 384 10.38 -24.74 -13.16
C TYR A 384 10.26 -26.21 -13.58
N GLY A 385 11.32 -26.79 -14.18
CA GLY A 385 11.37 -28.20 -14.55
C GLY A 385 10.57 -28.58 -15.79
N THR A 386 10.08 -27.61 -16.58
CA THR A 386 9.31 -27.86 -17.80
C THR A 386 9.95 -27.18 -19.01
N TRP A 387 10.19 -27.92 -20.08
CA TRP A 387 10.52 -27.34 -21.40
C TRP A 387 9.24 -26.86 -22.09
N PHE A 388 9.26 -25.63 -22.60
CA PHE A 388 8.14 -25.07 -23.35
C PHE A 388 8.27 -25.39 -24.85
N SER A 389 7.16 -25.75 -25.50
CA SER A 389 7.10 -26.06 -26.94
C SER A 389 6.26 -25.01 -27.66
N ALA A 390 6.69 -24.57 -28.85
CA ALA A 390 5.94 -23.64 -29.69
C ALA A 390 4.78 -24.32 -30.46
N SER A 391 4.41 -25.56 -30.11
CA SER A 391 3.26 -26.27 -30.68
C SER A 391 1.96 -25.55 -30.35
N SER A 392 1.20 -25.16 -31.37
CA SER A 392 -0.06 -24.42 -31.20
C SER A 392 -1.08 -25.13 -30.29
N ALA A 393 -1.14 -26.47 -30.33
CA ALA A 393 -2.02 -27.23 -29.44
C ALA A 393 -1.62 -27.12 -27.96
N VAL A 394 -0.32 -27.07 -27.67
CA VAL A 394 0.21 -26.88 -26.31
C VAL A 394 -0.08 -25.46 -25.84
N ILE A 395 0.18 -24.47 -26.69
CA ILE A 395 -0.04 -23.06 -26.39
C ILE A 395 -1.52 -22.79 -26.10
N GLN A 396 -2.44 -23.28 -26.93
CA GLN A 396 -3.87 -23.10 -26.71
C GLN A 396 -4.33 -23.73 -25.39
N SER A 397 -3.85 -24.94 -25.08
CA SER A 397 -4.14 -25.58 -23.80
C SER A 397 -3.62 -24.77 -22.61
N ASP A 398 -2.45 -24.14 -22.73
CA ASP A 398 -1.91 -23.26 -21.69
C ASP A 398 -2.74 -21.98 -21.55
N LEU A 399 -3.08 -21.31 -22.65
CA LEU A 399 -3.88 -20.09 -22.64
C LEU A 399 -5.25 -20.32 -22.00
N GLU A 400 -5.94 -21.42 -22.35
CA GLU A 400 -7.22 -21.79 -21.74
C GLU A 400 -7.10 -22.06 -20.24
N ARG A 401 -6.07 -22.81 -19.84
CA ARG A 401 -5.77 -23.11 -18.43
C ARG A 401 -5.51 -21.84 -17.63
N ILE A 402 -4.71 -20.92 -18.17
CA ILE A 402 -4.34 -19.65 -17.52
C ILE A 402 -5.57 -18.74 -17.41
N LYS A 403 -6.37 -18.64 -18.48
CA LYS A 403 -7.61 -17.86 -18.47
C LYS A 403 -8.57 -18.34 -17.39
N ASN A 404 -8.80 -19.65 -17.31
CA ASN A 404 -9.66 -20.23 -16.26
C ASN A 404 -9.13 -19.89 -14.85
N ARG A 405 -7.80 -19.93 -14.64
CA ARG A 405 -7.19 -19.55 -13.35
C ARG A 405 -7.36 -18.06 -13.02
N PHE A 406 -7.31 -17.16 -14.00
CA PHE A 406 -7.64 -15.74 -13.74
C PHE A 406 -9.10 -15.55 -13.34
N ASP A 407 -10.03 -16.32 -13.93
CA ASP A 407 -11.45 -16.25 -13.60
C ASP A 407 -11.76 -16.82 -12.19
N THR A 408 -11.15 -17.95 -11.84
CA THR A 408 -11.40 -18.61 -10.55
C THR A 408 -10.57 -18.04 -9.40
N GLY A 409 -9.39 -17.50 -9.72
CA GLY A 409 -8.31 -17.17 -8.80
C GLY A 409 -7.28 -18.30 -8.66
N TYR A 410 -6.04 -17.92 -8.39
CA TYR A 410 -4.94 -18.80 -7.98
C TYR A 410 -5.13 -19.25 -6.52
N GLY A 411 -4.36 -20.26 -6.09
CA GLY A 411 -4.34 -20.72 -4.69
C GLY A 411 -3.01 -21.33 -4.29
N ASP A 412 -1.98 -21.08 -5.09
CA ASP A 412 -0.67 -21.75 -5.04
C ASP A 412 0.41 -20.86 -5.69
N PHE A 413 1.58 -21.44 -5.98
CA PHE A 413 2.72 -20.74 -6.57
C PHE A 413 2.61 -20.54 -8.11
N SER A 414 1.56 -21.03 -8.75
CA SER A 414 1.48 -21.16 -10.22
C SER A 414 1.23 -19.84 -10.96
N GLU A 415 0.81 -18.77 -10.28
CA GLU A 415 0.66 -17.43 -10.90
C GLU A 415 1.97 -16.99 -11.56
N SER A 416 3.10 -17.26 -10.92
CA SER A 416 4.42 -16.89 -11.44
C SER A 416 4.79 -17.66 -12.71
N GLU A 417 4.46 -18.95 -12.77
CA GLU A 417 4.69 -19.82 -13.93
C GLU A 417 3.83 -19.41 -15.11
N ASP A 418 2.57 -19.08 -14.84
CA ASP A 418 1.60 -18.68 -15.84
C ASP A 418 1.95 -17.31 -16.46
N ILE A 419 2.35 -16.33 -15.64
CA ILE A 419 2.84 -15.05 -16.16
C ILE A 419 4.10 -15.25 -17.02
N ARG A 420 5.05 -16.10 -16.57
CA ARG A 420 6.25 -16.40 -17.37
C ARG A 420 5.88 -17.06 -18.70
N ARG A 421 4.97 -18.03 -18.69
CA ARG A 421 4.48 -18.72 -19.90
C ARG A 421 3.84 -17.73 -20.88
N LEU A 422 3.03 -16.79 -20.40
CA LEU A 422 2.45 -15.74 -21.22
C LEU A 422 3.51 -14.81 -21.83
N ILE A 423 4.55 -14.45 -21.08
CA ILE A 423 5.66 -13.65 -21.61
C ILE A 423 6.36 -14.38 -22.76
N GLU A 424 6.68 -15.68 -22.58
CA GLU A 424 7.33 -16.50 -23.61
C GLU A 424 6.50 -16.57 -24.90
N ILE A 425 5.18 -16.81 -24.77
CA ILE A 425 4.24 -16.80 -25.91
C ILE A 425 4.22 -15.42 -26.56
N ALA A 426 3.99 -14.35 -25.79
CA ALA A 426 3.83 -13.00 -26.32
C ALA A 426 5.07 -12.47 -27.03
N THR A 427 6.28 -12.80 -26.55
CA THR A 427 7.55 -12.35 -27.15
C THR A 427 8.15 -13.32 -28.16
N ASP A 428 7.51 -14.46 -28.41
CA ASP A 428 8.09 -15.54 -29.24
C ASP A 428 9.47 -16.00 -28.72
N ASP A 429 9.67 -15.97 -27.38
CA ASP A 429 10.91 -16.37 -26.69
C ASP A 429 10.77 -17.77 -26.09
N CYS A 430 10.32 -18.72 -26.90
CA CYS A 430 10.10 -20.09 -26.49
C CYS A 430 11.42 -20.87 -26.51
N ASP A 431 11.69 -21.71 -25.50
CA ASP A 431 12.86 -22.60 -25.47
C ASP A 431 12.67 -23.82 -26.43
N ASP A 432 12.22 -23.58 -27.67
CA ASP A 432 11.97 -24.62 -28.69
C ASP A 432 13.16 -24.74 -29.67
N GLN A 433 13.71 -25.96 -29.77
CA GLN A 433 14.81 -26.28 -30.69
C GLN A 433 14.33 -26.56 -32.13
N SER A 434 13.01 -26.63 -32.36
CA SER A 434 12.42 -26.93 -33.66
C SER A 434 12.44 -25.75 -34.64
N GLY A 435 12.65 -24.53 -34.15
CA GLY A 435 12.59 -23.29 -34.95
C GLY A 435 11.17 -22.85 -35.32
N ALA A 436 10.14 -23.43 -34.70
CA ALA A 436 8.75 -23.01 -34.88
C ALA A 436 8.50 -21.63 -34.27
N VAL A 437 7.81 -20.78 -35.02
CA VAL A 437 7.42 -19.41 -34.63
C VAL A 437 6.01 -19.45 -34.06
N VAL A 438 5.78 -18.77 -32.94
CA VAL A 438 4.46 -18.68 -32.32
C VAL A 438 3.49 -17.89 -33.22
N ASN A 439 2.28 -18.41 -33.40
CA ASN A 439 1.25 -17.77 -34.23
C ASN A 439 0.84 -16.41 -33.66
N VAL A 440 0.60 -15.44 -34.54
CA VAL A 440 0.15 -14.08 -34.16
C VAL A 440 -1.12 -14.09 -33.31
N SER A 441 -2.06 -15.00 -33.55
CA SER A 441 -3.28 -15.16 -32.74
C SER A 441 -2.97 -15.58 -31.30
N ASP A 442 -2.04 -16.51 -31.12
CA ASP A 442 -1.67 -17.00 -29.79
C ASP A 442 -0.91 -15.91 -29.01
N ARG A 443 -0.05 -15.15 -29.72
CA ARG A 443 0.63 -13.97 -29.17
C ARG A 443 -0.37 -12.87 -28.77
N TRP A 444 -1.44 -12.69 -29.55
CA TRP A 444 -2.50 -11.74 -29.26
C TRP A 444 -3.21 -12.07 -27.95
N ASP A 445 -3.67 -13.31 -27.79
CA ASP A 445 -4.35 -13.76 -26.57
C ASP A 445 -3.42 -13.66 -25.35
N ALA A 446 -2.14 -14.00 -25.51
CA ALA A 446 -1.15 -13.84 -24.45
C ALA A 446 -0.97 -12.38 -24.02
N CYS A 447 -0.95 -11.42 -24.95
CA CYS A 447 -0.87 -9.99 -24.63
C CYS A 447 -2.08 -9.50 -23.82
N LEU A 448 -3.28 -9.98 -24.13
CA LEU A 448 -4.49 -9.62 -23.40
C LEU A 448 -4.45 -10.20 -21.97
N LEU A 449 -4.14 -11.49 -21.84
CA LEU A 449 -4.02 -12.16 -20.54
C LEU A 449 -2.90 -11.54 -19.66
N LEU A 450 -1.80 -11.10 -20.27
CA LEU A 450 -0.77 -10.33 -19.57
C LEU A 450 -1.33 -9.03 -18.98
N GLY A 451 -2.16 -8.31 -19.75
CA GLY A 451 -2.86 -7.12 -19.26
C GLY A 451 -3.76 -7.41 -18.07
N GLU A 452 -4.57 -8.47 -18.16
CA GLU A 452 -5.51 -8.90 -17.11
C GLU A 452 -4.80 -9.33 -15.82
N SER A 453 -3.59 -9.88 -15.92
CA SER A 453 -2.79 -10.32 -14.76
C SER A 453 -2.50 -9.21 -13.74
N GLY A 454 -2.48 -7.94 -14.19
CA GLY A 454 -2.14 -6.80 -13.35
C GLY A 454 -0.69 -6.79 -12.82
N SER A 455 0.21 -7.60 -13.39
CA SER A 455 1.62 -7.68 -12.98
C SER A 455 2.49 -6.57 -13.57
N GLY A 456 3.43 -6.02 -12.78
CA GLY A 456 4.42 -5.07 -13.30
C GLY A 456 5.34 -5.68 -14.38
N ASP A 457 5.70 -6.96 -14.23
CA ASP A 457 6.44 -7.72 -15.25
C ASP A 457 5.67 -7.76 -16.60
N ALA A 458 4.34 -7.88 -16.54
CA ALA A 458 3.48 -7.87 -17.72
C ALA A 458 3.47 -6.49 -18.40
N LYS A 459 3.32 -5.39 -17.64
CA LYS A 459 3.42 -4.01 -18.18
C LYS A 459 4.72 -3.82 -18.96
N LYS A 460 5.85 -4.23 -18.38
CA LYS A 460 7.17 -4.10 -19.01
C LYS A 460 7.30 -4.91 -20.29
N CYS A 461 6.81 -6.15 -20.30
CA CYS A 461 6.76 -6.99 -21.49
C CYS A 461 5.96 -6.32 -22.62
N LEU A 462 4.74 -5.88 -22.32
CA LEU A 462 3.85 -5.24 -23.30
C LEU A 462 4.43 -3.94 -23.85
N LEU A 463 5.06 -3.11 -23.00
CA LEU A 463 5.77 -1.90 -23.45
C LEU A 463 6.98 -2.23 -24.35
N ASN A 464 7.68 -3.33 -24.11
CA ASN A 464 8.76 -3.77 -24.96
C ASN A 464 8.24 -4.23 -26.33
N ILE A 465 7.15 -5.01 -26.37
CA ILE A 465 6.48 -5.43 -27.60
C ILE A 465 6.03 -4.22 -28.42
N LEU A 466 5.35 -3.26 -27.80
CA LEU A 466 4.91 -2.02 -28.46
C LEU A 466 6.05 -1.28 -29.17
N ASN A 467 7.24 -1.27 -28.57
CA ASN A 467 8.39 -0.53 -29.08
C ASN A 467 9.23 -1.28 -30.12
N ARG A 468 9.22 -2.62 -30.10
CA ARG A 468 10.20 -3.44 -30.86
C ARG A 468 9.57 -4.41 -31.84
N ASP A 469 8.33 -4.81 -31.65
CA ASP A 469 7.73 -5.86 -32.47
C ASP A 469 7.47 -5.38 -33.90
N ALA A 470 7.76 -6.24 -34.88
CA ALA A 470 7.57 -5.93 -36.28
C ALA A 470 6.10 -6.03 -36.72
N ASP A 471 5.31 -6.90 -36.08
CA ASP A 471 3.92 -7.16 -36.47
C ASP A 471 2.96 -6.11 -35.88
N SER A 472 2.13 -5.51 -36.74
CA SER A 472 1.13 -4.49 -36.36
C SER A 472 0.04 -5.04 -35.45
N HIS A 473 -0.40 -6.29 -35.65
CA HIS A 473 -1.44 -6.90 -34.82
C HIS A 473 -0.91 -7.22 -33.43
N VAL A 474 0.33 -7.68 -33.30
CA VAL A 474 0.93 -7.96 -31.99
C VAL A 474 1.15 -6.66 -31.21
N ARG A 475 1.58 -5.58 -31.87
CA ARG A 475 1.63 -4.25 -31.23
C ARG A 475 0.25 -3.76 -30.82
N GLU A 476 -0.78 -3.95 -31.64
CA GLU A 476 -2.16 -3.63 -31.26
C GLU A 476 -2.60 -4.44 -30.03
N ALA A 477 -2.31 -5.74 -29.99
CA ALA A 477 -2.61 -6.59 -28.84
C ALA A 477 -1.92 -6.06 -27.58
N ALA A 478 -0.66 -5.63 -27.69
CA ALA A 478 0.07 -5.04 -26.57
C ALA A 478 -0.55 -3.72 -26.08
N ILE A 479 -1.01 -2.86 -26.99
CA ILE A 479 -1.75 -1.63 -26.64
C ILE A 479 -3.03 -1.97 -25.88
N ARG A 480 -3.79 -2.97 -26.33
CA ARG A 480 -5.02 -3.41 -25.66
C ARG A 480 -4.73 -4.06 -24.31
N GLY A 481 -3.69 -4.89 -24.21
CA GLY A 481 -3.21 -5.45 -22.95
C GLY A 481 -2.83 -4.37 -21.93
N LEU A 482 -2.13 -3.32 -22.35
CA LEU A 482 -1.82 -2.16 -21.49
C LEU A 482 -3.10 -1.43 -21.04
N GLY A 483 -4.14 -1.40 -21.87
CA GLY A 483 -5.45 -0.88 -21.52
C GLY A 483 -6.21 -1.72 -20.49
N LEU A 484 -6.01 -3.04 -20.47
CA LEU A 484 -6.53 -3.96 -19.44
C LEU A 484 -5.73 -3.86 -18.13
N TYR A 485 -4.43 -3.61 -18.22
CA TYR A 485 -3.57 -3.34 -17.06
C TYR A 485 -4.00 -2.06 -16.32
N LYS A 486 -4.48 -1.04 -17.04
CA LYS A 486 -5.08 0.24 -16.58
C LYS A 486 -4.18 1.16 -15.74
N LEU A 487 -3.15 0.65 -15.10
CA LEU A 487 -2.35 1.39 -14.12
C LEU A 487 -1.16 2.11 -14.79
N ASP A 488 -1.01 3.41 -14.52
CA ASP A 488 0.18 4.17 -14.94
C ASP A 488 0.69 5.13 -13.87
N LEU A 489 1.05 4.58 -12.72
CA LEU A 489 1.47 5.34 -11.53
C LEU A 489 2.77 6.16 -11.74
N ASP A 490 3.64 5.71 -12.65
CA ASP A 490 4.96 6.26 -12.94
C ASP A 490 5.03 7.07 -14.26
N ASN A 491 3.89 7.21 -14.95
CA ASN A 491 3.79 7.77 -16.30
C ASN A 491 4.59 7.02 -17.40
N THR A 492 5.18 5.87 -17.12
CA THR A 492 6.00 5.19 -18.14
C THR A 492 5.16 4.71 -19.31
N MET A 493 3.89 4.37 -19.08
CA MET A 493 2.96 3.99 -20.13
C MET A 493 2.58 5.20 -20.99
N MET A 494 2.17 6.32 -20.38
CA MET A 494 1.85 7.55 -21.12
C MET A 494 3.05 8.10 -21.90
N ASP A 495 4.25 8.06 -21.31
CA ASP A 495 5.46 8.52 -21.98
C ASP A 495 5.86 7.55 -23.13
N ALA A 496 5.61 6.24 -22.98
CA ALA A 496 5.79 5.28 -24.07
C ALA A 496 4.76 5.48 -25.19
N PHE A 497 3.50 5.75 -24.86
CA PHE A 497 2.47 6.09 -25.85
C PHE A 497 2.81 7.36 -26.62
N ALA A 498 3.32 8.39 -25.93
CA ALA A 498 3.81 9.60 -26.56
C ALA A 498 4.96 9.28 -27.55
N LYS A 499 5.97 8.53 -27.10
CA LYS A 499 7.11 8.12 -27.94
C LYS A 499 6.66 7.31 -29.15
N TYR A 500 5.77 6.34 -28.96
CA TYR A 500 5.22 5.53 -30.03
C TYR A 500 4.47 6.41 -31.03
N LEU A 501 3.53 7.25 -30.58
CA LEU A 501 2.72 8.15 -31.42
C LEU A 501 3.58 9.04 -32.33
N TYR A 502 4.62 9.68 -31.77
CA TYR A 502 5.47 10.63 -32.50
C TYR A 502 6.65 9.98 -33.25
N SER A 503 6.92 8.69 -33.06
CA SER A 503 8.01 8.00 -33.75
C SER A 503 7.75 7.89 -35.25
N SER A 504 8.66 8.37 -36.09
CA SER A 504 8.63 8.14 -37.54
C SER A 504 9.21 6.79 -37.95
N ARG A 505 9.82 6.04 -37.03
CA ARG A 505 10.50 4.76 -37.30
C ARG A 505 9.56 3.58 -37.49
N THR A 506 8.34 3.69 -36.98
CA THR A 506 7.35 2.62 -36.99
C THR A 506 6.11 3.08 -37.77
N THR A 507 5.77 2.37 -38.84
CA THR A 507 4.49 2.52 -39.54
C THR A 507 3.38 1.97 -38.66
N LYS A 508 2.31 2.75 -38.49
CA LYS A 508 1.20 2.46 -37.56
C LYS A 508 -0.07 2.31 -38.39
N SER A 509 -0.81 1.24 -38.14
CA SER A 509 -2.14 1.08 -38.74
C SER A 509 -3.16 1.98 -38.05
N ASP A 510 -4.24 2.29 -38.75
CA ASP A 510 -5.37 3.02 -38.15
C ASP A 510 -6.01 2.25 -36.98
N SER A 511 -5.92 0.91 -37.01
CA SER A 511 -6.39 0.03 -35.95
C SER A 511 -5.54 0.19 -34.68
N GLU A 512 -4.20 0.20 -34.81
CA GLU A 512 -3.27 0.46 -33.71
C GLU A 512 -3.54 1.84 -33.07
N LEU A 513 -3.72 2.88 -33.89
CA LEU A 513 -3.99 4.23 -33.40
C LEU A 513 -5.36 4.34 -32.73
N LYS A 514 -6.38 3.65 -33.23
CA LYS A 514 -7.69 3.59 -32.58
C LYS A 514 -7.61 2.89 -31.22
N ALA A 515 -6.94 1.73 -31.16
CA ALA A 515 -6.71 1.01 -29.92
C ALA A 515 -5.93 1.88 -28.91
N LEU A 516 -4.97 2.67 -29.40
CA LEU A 516 -4.20 3.61 -28.56
C LEU A 516 -5.10 4.70 -27.96
N CYS A 517 -6.02 5.28 -28.73
CA CYS A 517 -7.00 6.23 -28.19
C CYS A 517 -7.83 5.59 -27.07
N GLU A 518 -8.39 4.40 -27.32
CA GLU A 518 -9.22 3.66 -26.36
C GLU A 518 -8.44 3.35 -25.07
N THR A 519 -7.20 2.89 -25.20
CA THR A 519 -6.32 2.59 -24.06
C THR A 519 -5.97 3.85 -23.27
N ILE A 520 -5.60 4.96 -23.92
CA ILE A 520 -5.33 6.22 -23.22
C ILE A 520 -6.56 6.69 -22.45
N GLY A 521 -7.75 6.63 -23.07
CA GLY A 521 -9.01 6.97 -22.41
C GLY A 521 -9.27 6.12 -21.16
N SER A 522 -9.15 4.79 -21.29
CA SER A 522 -9.32 3.84 -20.19
C SER A 522 -8.37 4.13 -19.01
N VAL A 523 -7.09 4.37 -19.30
CA VAL A 523 -6.08 4.69 -18.27
C VAL A 523 -6.37 6.04 -17.61
N CYS A 524 -6.77 7.06 -18.37
CA CYS A 524 -7.13 8.37 -17.82
C CYS A 524 -8.32 8.27 -16.87
N ASP A 525 -9.36 7.56 -17.28
CA ASP A 525 -10.58 7.36 -16.50
C ASP A 525 -10.30 6.61 -15.19
N PHE A 526 -9.46 5.58 -15.29
CA PHE A 526 -9.07 4.77 -14.14
C PHE A 526 -8.16 5.53 -13.16
N MET A 527 -7.13 6.21 -13.65
CA MET A 527 -6.12 6.83 -12.78
C MET A 527 -6.56 8.20 -12.23
N GLY A 528 -7.31 8.98 -13.02
CA GLY A 528 -7.59 10.39 -12.73
C GLY A 528 -6.35 11.30 -12.84
N SER A 529 -6.45 12.53 -12.35
CA SER A 529 -5.32 13.48 -12.32
C SER A 529 -4.24 13.00 -11.32
N PRO A 530 -2.93 13.12 -11.66
CA PRO A 530 -2.36 13.88 -12.79
C PRO A 530 -2.18 13.10 -14.11
N VAL A 531 -2.31 11.77 -14.11
CA VAL A 531 -2.07 10.93 -15.30
C VAL A 531 -3.03 11.31 -16.44
N ALA A 532 -4.28 11.60 -16.09
CA ALA A 532 -5.29 12.06 -17.03
C ALA A 532 -4.87 13.33 -17.80
N GLU A 533 -4.12 14.25 -17.19
CA GLU A 533 -3.69 15.50 -17.86
C GLU A 533 -2.71 15.23 -19.00
N LYS A 534 -1.81 14.25 -18.85
CA LYS A 534 -0.93 13.80 -19.94
C LYS A 534 -1.72 13.11 -21.03
N GLY A 535 -2.62 12.20 -20.67
CA GLY A 535 -3.43 11.49 -21.65
C GLY A 535 -4.36 12.40 -22.45
N ILE A 536 -4.97 13.42 -21.82
CA ILE A 536 -5.77 14.46 -22.50
C ILE A 536 -4.92 15.20 -23.56
N LYS A 537 -3.65 15.52 -23.26
CA LYS A 537 -2.75 16.14 -24.24
C LYS A 537 -2.47 15.22 -25.43
N LEU A 538 -2.27 13.91 -25.19
CA LEU A 538 -2.07 12.93 -26.25
C LEU A 538 -3.32 12.76 -27.12
N LEU A 539 -4.49 12.59 -26.51
CA LEU A 539 -5.77 12.50 -27.23
C LEU A 539 -6.04 13.77 -28.05
N SER A 540 -5.70 14.94 -27.51
CA SER A 540 -5.81 16.22 -28.23
C SER A 540 -4.89 16.28 -29.44
N ALA A 541 -3.67 15.76 -29.33
CA ALA A 541 -2.76 15.65 -30.47
C ALA A 541 -3.33 14.70 -31.54
N MET A 542 -3.87 13.54 -31.13
CA MET A 542 -4.50 12.57 -32.03
C MET A 542 -5.76 13.12 -32.72
N ASN A 543 -6.46 14.06 -32.09
CA ASN A 543 -7.62 14.74 -32.69
C ASN A 543 -7.21 15.81 -33.73
N ASN A 544 -6.08 16.50 -33.53
CA ASN A 544 -5.72 17.69 -34.31
C ASN A 544 -4.67 17.45 -35.41
N LEU A 545 -3.83 16.41 -35.27
CA LEU A 545 -2.83 16.05 -36.28
C LEU A 545 -3.49 15.35 -37.49
N PRO A 546 -2.79 15.24 -38.64
CA PRO A 546 -3.36 14.69 -39.88
C PRO A 546 -3.49 13.15 -39.85
N PHE A 547 -4.18 12.62 -38.82
CA PHE A 547 -4.58 11.23 -38.73
C PHE A 547 -5.91 10.97 -39.46
N ASN A 548 -6.21 9.70 -39.74
CA ASN A 548 -7.47 9.27 -40.33
C ASN A 548 -8.68 9.78 -39.50
N ASP A 549 -9.77 10.13 -40.18
CA ASP A 549 -11.06 10.53 -39.60
C ASP A 549 -11.56 9.59 -38.50
N VAL A 550 -11.37 8.27 -38.65
CA VAL A 550 -11.80 7.29 -37.65
C VAL A 550 -11.07 7.50 -36.32
N VAL A 551 -9.77 7.74 -36.36
CA VAL A 551 -8.93 8.00 -35.18
C VAL A 551 -9.31 9.33 -34.55
N ARG A 552 -9.45 10.39 -35.36
CA ARG A 552 -9.82 11.73 -34.86
C ARG A 552 -11.19 11.74 -34.18
N LYS A 553 -12.20 11.12 -34.80
CA LYS A 553 -13.53 10.97 -34.21
C LYS A 553 -13.48 10.22 -32.88
N LYS A 554 -12.70 9.13 -32.81
CA LYS A 554 -12.58 8.36 -31.56
C LYS A 554 -11.88 9.16 -30.46
N ALA A 555 -10.81 9.89 -30.78
CA ALA A 555 -10.13 10.76 -29.83
C ALA A 555 -11.08 11.87 -29.30
N SER A 556 -11.86 12.49 -30.18
CA SER A 556 -12.85 13.50 -29.80
C SER A 556 -13.96 12.94 -28.89
N GLU A 557 -14.46 11.75 -29.18
CA GLU A 557 -15.47 11.06 -28.35
C GLU A 557 -14.95 10.82 -26.93
N ILE A 558 -13.72 10.30 -26.80
CA ILE A 558 -13.10 10.01 -25.51
C ILE A 558 -12.83 11.30 -24.74
N LEU A 559 -12.37 12.37 -25.39
CA LEU A 559 -12.15 13.68 -24.75
C LEU A 559 -13.45 14.26 -24.18
N GLN A 560 -14.57 14.10 -24.88
CA GLN A 560 -15.88 14.54 -24.37
C GLN A 560 -16.30 13.74 -23.14
N ASN A 561 -16.05 12.42 -23.13
CA ASN A 561 -16.38 11.56 -21.99
C ASN A 561 -15.51 11.87 -20.76
N LEU A 562 -14.23 12.21 -20.93
CA LEU A 562 -13.33 12.57 -19.83
C LEU A 562 -13.59 13.97 -19.25
N ALA A 563 -14.35 14.82 -19.96
CA ALA A 563 -14.70 16.17 -19.51
C ALA A 563 -15.99 16.23 -18.69
N GLN A 564 -16.78 15.14 -18.66
CA GLN A 564 -17.97 14.97 -17.83
C GLN A 564 -17.58 14.38 -16.47
#